data_AF-A0A814N413-F1
#
_entry.id   AF-A0A814N413-F1
#
_cell.length_a   1.000
_cell.length_b   1.000
_cell.length_c   1.000
_cell.angle_alpha   90.00
_cell.angle_beta   90.00
_cell.angle_gamma   90.00
#
_symmetry.space_group_name_H-M   'P 1'
#
loop_
_entity.id
_entity.type
_entity.pdbx_description
1 polymer ?
#
loop_
_entity_poly.entity_id
_entity_poly.type
_entity_poly.pdbx_seq_one_letter_code
_entity_poly.pdbx_strand_id
1 'polypeptide(L)'
;MVSLNTQHGRSGGGMSFDDRLININEDVIQEDIPLIATTEQQYRRIRTTAFIIIHILFVIAFETVIVLFPFLCYDRKIETEICRYHSPYNISLYIHAGAYIVTVAFDRLYHYHQDLSRRNGYLEFYRRTRNLRRIPLIVISTGNAILVAMIKLLEDYQTSILPFQPWHCLAILSTIEVLITLIVLLWYLVITIKFNKERAYPDARQDDILSTFVTSQTSANEIGYRDETYTENVLEKQGDLIRYLRERNDHLARLVHQFKQQLNLQQTT
;
A
#
# COMPACT_ATOMS: atom_id res chain seq x y z
N MET A 1 -74.13 -27.05 -20.54
CA MET A 1 -73.76 -28.30 -21.26
C MET A 1 -72.29 -28.14 -21.58
N VAL A 2 -71.33 -28.95 -21.14
CA VAL A 2 -71.26 -30.40 -20.96
C VAL A 2 -70.25 -30.70 -19.85
N SER A 3 -70.58 -31.67 -18.99
CA SER A 3 -69.66 -32.31 -18.05
C SER A 3 -68.94 -33.46 -18.76
N LEU A 4 -67.63 -33.59 -18.57
CA LEU A 4 -66.93 -34.87 -18.73
C LEU A 4 -65.95 -35.04 -17.58
N ASN A 5 -66.36 -35.89 -16.65
CA ASN A 5 -65.54 -36.53 -15.63
C ASN A 5 -64.92 -37.79 -16.25
N THR A 6 -63.60 -37.96 -16.19
CA THR A 6 -63.03 -39.31 -16.12
C THR A 6 -61.67 -39.31 -15.41
N GLN A 7 -61.65 -40.14 -14.38
CA GLN A 7 -60.67 -40.41 -13.35
C GLN A 7 -59.63 -41.43 -13.85
N HIS A 8 -58.35 -41.31 -13.45
CA HIS A 8 -57.51 -42.35 -12.83
C HIS A 8 -56.00 -42.10 -13.01
N GLY A 9 -55.24 -42.25 -11.91
CA GLY A 9 -53.81 -42.56 -11.97
C GLY A 9 -52.91 -41.74 -11.03
N ARG A 10 -52.84 -42.13 -9.76
CA ARG A 10 -51.80 -41.71 -8.78
C ARG A 10 -50.39 -42.06 -9.27
N SER A 11 -49.39 -41.22 -8.99
CA SER A 11 -48.20 -41.57 -8.18
C SER A 11 -47.19 -40.42 -8.04
N GLY A 12 -46.85 -40.06 -6.79
CA GLY A 12 -45.62 -39.38 -6.34
C GLY A 12 -45.53 -37.87 -6.60
N GLY A 13 -45.32 -36.97 -5.64
CA GLY A 13 -45.06 -37.06 -4.21
C GLY A 13 -44.79 -35.62 -3.76
N GLY A 14 -45.83 -34.92 -3.32
CA GLY A 14 -45.74 -33.57 -2.75
C GLY A 14 -45.86 -33.67 -1.24
N MET A 15 -44.81 -33.27 -0.53
CA MET A 15 -44.76 -33.25 0.93
C MET A 15 -45.55 -32.03 1.42
N SER A 16 -46.79 -32.27 1.87
CA SER A 16 -47.62 -31.31 2.59
C SER A 16 -47.12 -31.23 4.03
N PHE A 17 -46.69 -30.05 4.47
CA PHE A 17 -46.41 -29.80 5.88
C PHE A 17 -47.72 -29.47 6.58
N ASP A 18 -48.16 -30.37 7.46
CA ASP A 18 -49.30 -30.18 8.36
C ASP A 18 -48.97 -29.15 9.44
N ASP A 19 -49.82 -28.14 9.53
CA ASP A 19 -49.95 -27.23 10.66
C ASP A 19 -50.46 -27.99 11.89
N ARG A 20 -49.60 -28.14 12.92
CA ARG A 20 -50.00 -28.16 14.34
C ARG A 20 -48.78 -28.16 15.28
N LEU A 21 -48.44 -26.96 15.73
CA LEU A 21 -48.20 -26.59 17.13
C LEU A 21 -47.28 -27.49 17.97
N ILE A 22 -46.01 -27.10 18.07
CA ILE A 22 -45.35 -27.07 19.38
C ILE A 22 -45.05 -25.62 19.70
N ASN A 23 -45.88 -25.14 20.63
CA ASN A 23 -45.80 -23.91 21.39
C ASN A 23 -44.40 -23.76 22.01
N ILE A 24 -43.52 -22.99 21.38
CA ILE A 24 -42.31 -22.47 22.00
C ILE A 24 -42.51 -20.98 22.08
N ASN A 25 -42.83 -20.54 23.30
CA ASN A 25 -42.95 -19.17 23.77
C ASN A 25 -42.25 -18.14 22.84
N GLU A 26 -43.08 -17.39 22.11
CA GLU A 26 -42.73 -16.10 21.54
C GLU A 26 -42.55 -15.09 22.68
N ASP A 27 -41.48 -15.21 23.47
CA ASP A 27 -41.03 -14.18 24.40
C ASP A 27 -39.61 -14.58 24.81
N VAL A 28 -38.61 -13.72 24.58
CA VAL A 28 -37.17 -13.94 24.89
C VAL A 28 -36.50 -14.86 23.84
N ILE A 29 -35.80 -14.42 22.78
CA ILE A 29 -34.72 -13.44 22.65
C ILE A 29 -34.78 -12.90 21.21
N GLN A 30 -35.54 -11.84 20.98
CA GLN A 30 -35.19 -10.91 19.90
C GLN A 30 -34.23 -9.89 20.51
N GLU A 31 -33.02 -10.35 20.84
CA GLU A 31 -31.90 -9.44 20.76
C GLU A 31 -31.75 -9.17 19.26
N ASP A 32 -32.39 -8.10 18.81
CA ASP A 32 -31.77 -7.25 17.81
C ASP A 32 -30.36 -7.01 18.35
N ILE A 33 -29.41 -7.85 17.96
CA ILE A 33 -28.00 -7.51 18.04
C ILE A 33 -27.87 -6.55 16.88
N PRO A 34 -27.87 -5.22 17.10
CA PRO A 34 -27.35 -4.35 16.09
C PRO A 34 -25.93 -4.84 15.84
N LEU A 35 -25.71 -5.52 14.71
CA LEU A 35 -24.43 -5.51 14.00
C LEU A 35 -24.16 -4.09 13.47
N ILE A 36 -24.42 -3.09 14.31
CA ILE A 36 -23.82 -1.80 14.22
C ILE A 36 -22.38 -2.07 14.62
N ALA A 37 -21.56 -2.40 13.62
CA ALA A 37 -20.13 -2.19 13.69
C ALA A 37 -19.82 -0.68 13.77
N THR A 38 -20.44 0.05 14.70
CA THR A 38 -19.90 1.30 15.24
C THR A 38 -18.80 0.91 16.20
N THR A 39 -17.77 0.24 15.67
CA THR A 39 -16.45 0.62 16.14
C THR A 39 -16.30 2.01 15.55
N GLU A 40 -16.49 3.05 16.36
CA GLU A 40 -16.08 4.39 15.96
C GLU A 40 -14.60 4.27 15.56
N GLN A 41 -14.34 4.11 14.27
CA GLN A 41 -12.98 4.08 13.75
C GLN A 41 -12.49 5.52 13.82
N GLN A 42 -12.02 5.85 15.02
CA GLN A 42 -11.44 7.13 15.37
C GLN A 42 -10.28 7.39 14.40
N TYR A 43 -10.29 8.57 13.79
CA TYR A 43 -9.29 9.02 12.84
C TYR A 43 -7.87 8.67 13.34
N ARG A 44 -7.20 7.76 12.63
CA ARG A 44 -5.81 7.39 12.92
C ARG A 44 -4.91 8.13 11.95
N ARG A 45 -4.19 9.13 12.46
CA ARG A 45 -3.15 9.85 11.72
C ARG A 45 -2.18 8.84 11.10
N ILE A 46 -1.99 8.93 9.79
CA ILE A 46 -1.09 8.01 9.08
C ILE A 46 0.35 8.39 9.46
N ARG A 47 1.04 7.49 10.17
CA ARG A 47 2.44 7.67 10.61
C ARG A 47 3.46 7.67 9.45
N THR A 48 3.05 7.38 8.22
CA THR A 48 3.91 7.36 7.03
C THR A 48 4.58 8.70 6.74
N THR A 49 4.00 9.83 7.16
CA THR A 49 4.62 11.16 6.97
C THR A 49 5.99 11.28 7.62
N ALA A 50 6.16 10.72 8.83
CA ALA A 50 7.44 10.79 9.53
C ALA A 50 8.53 10.02 8.77
N PHE A 51 8.19 8.84 8.26
CA PHE A 51 9.11 8.03 7.45
C PHE A 51 9.49 8.71 6.13
N ILE A 52 8.55 9.37 5.47
CA ILE A 52 8.83 10.13 4.23
C ILE A 52 9.81 11.27 4.53
N ILE A 53 9.61 12.01 5.62
CA ILE A 53 10.51 13.10 6.02
C ILE A 53 11.91 12.54 6.32
N ILE A 54 12.00 11.45 7.08
CA ILE A 54 13.28 10.80 7.39
C ILE A 54 13.98 10.33 6.10
N HIS A 55 13.23 9.77 5.15
CA HIS A 55 13.78 9.35 3.86
C HIS A 55 14.29 10.54 3.04
N ILE A 56 13.57 11.67 3.02
CA ILE A 56 14.03 12.90 2.35
C ILE A 56 15.33 13.41 2.98
N LEU A 57 15.39 13.47 4.32
CA LEU A 57 16.61 13.89 5.04
C LEU A 57 17.79 12.96 4.73
N PHE A 58 17.54 11.65 4.69
CA PHE A 58 18.54 10.66 4.32
C PHE A 58 19.06 10.89 2.90
N VAL A 59 18.18 11.11 1.92
CA VAL A 59 18.57 11.35 0.51
C VAL A 59 19.40 12.61 0.37
N ILE A 60 19.05 13.70 1.08
CA ILE A 60 19.82 14.95 1.07
C ILE A 60 21.20 14.72 1.71
N ALA A 61 21.25 14.06 2.87
CA ALA A 61 22.51 13.77 3.56
C ALA A 61 23.42 12.83 2.75
N PHE A 62 22.84 11.89 2.03
CA PHE A 62 23.57 11.00 1.15
C PHE A 62 24.24 11.77 0.00
N GLU A 63 23.50 12.65 -0.66
CA GLU A 63 24.02 13.46 -1.76
C GLU A 63 25.14 14.40 -1.30
N THR A 64 25.00 15.03 -0.13
CA THR A 64 26.07 15.86 0.42
C THR A 64 27.33 15.03 0.70
N VAL A 65 27.19 13.81 1.22
CA VAL A 65 28.35 12.92 1.45
C VAL A 65 29.01 12.52 0.12
N ILE A 66 28.25 12.10 -0.89
CA ILE A 66 28.81 11.69 -2.18
C ILE A 66 29.55 12.83 -2.90
N VAL A 67 29.05 14.06 -2.80
CA VAL A 67 29.68 15.21 -3.46
C VAL A 67 30.85 15.77 -2.64
N LEU A 68 30.70 15.90 -1.32
CA LEU A 68 31.72 16.51 -0.46
C LEU A 68 32.90 15.57 -0.21
N PHE A 69 32.67 14.26 -0.10
CA PHE A 69 33.74 13.32 0.26
C PHE A 69 34.91 13.30 -0.74
N PRO A 70 34.69 13.17 -2.06
CA PRO A 70 35.78 13.26 -3.04
C PRO A 70 36.44 14.63 -3.07
N PHE A 71 35.67 15.70 -2.87
CA PHE A 71 36.19 17.06 -2.84
C PHE A 71 37.15 17.27 -1.66
N LEU A 72 36.79 16.78 -0.47
CA LEU A 72 37.63 16.81 0.73
C LEU A 72 38.88 15.95 0.58
N CYS A 73 38.79 14.79 -0.08
CA CYS A 73 39.95 13.95 -0.35
C CYS A 73 40.92 14.56 -1.37
N TYR A 74 40.43 15.38 -2.30
CA TYR A 74 41.25 15.99 -3.35
C TYR A 74 41.86 17.33 -2.93
N ASP A 75 41.19 18.05 -2.02
CA ASP A 75 41.75 19.27 -1.42
C ASP A 75 42.92 18.91 -0.49
N ARG A 76 44.15 19.18 -0.96
CA ARG A 76 45.44 18.88 -0.28
C ARG A 76 45.59 19.45 1.13
N LYS A 77 44.64 20.25 1.61
CA LYS A 77 44.68 20.87 2.95
C LYS A 77 44.15 19.97 4.06
N ILE A 78 43.36 18.95 3.74
CA ILE A 78 42.74 18.05 4.73
C ILE A 78 43.14 16.62 4.39
N GLU A 79 44.36 16.22 4.80
CA GLU A 79 44.77 14.81 4.75
C GLU A 79 43.97 14.02 5.80
N THR A 80 42.82 13.49 5.40
CA THR A 80 42.18 12.41 6.19
C THR A 80 42.90 11.10 5.89
N GLU A 81 43.21 10.31 6.92
CA GLU A 81 43.91 9.03 6.79
C GLU A 81 43.21 8.09 5.79
N ILE A 82 41.89 8.19 5.66
CA ILE A 82 41.06 7.39 4.77
C ILE A 82 41.42 7.62 3.28
N CYS A 83 41.63 8.88 2.87
CA CYS A 83 41.97 9.22 1.48
C CYS A 83 43.42 8.83 1.12
N ARG A 84 44.26 8.54 2.12
CA ARG A 84 45.65 8.11 1.92
C ARG A 84 45.78 6.65 1.49
N TYR A 85 44.85 5.80 1.96
CA TYR A 85 44.90 4.35 1.70
C TYR A 85 43.93 3.87 0.61
N HIS A 86 42.85 4.61 0.36
CA HIS A 86 41.85 4.22 -0.63
C HIS A 86 41.53 5.36 -1.61
N SER A 87 41.35 5.01 -2.88
CA SER A 87 40.87 5.95 -3.89
C SER A 87 39.48 6.47 -3.49
N PRO A 88 39.23 7.79 -3.50
CA PRO A 88 37.94 8.37 -3.13
C PRO A 88 36.80 7.81 -3.97
N TYR A 89 37.10 7.45 -5.23
CA TYR A 89 36.18 6.77 -6.14
C TYR A 89 35.62 5.46 -5.58
N ASN A 90 36.48 4.59 -5.04
CA ASN A 90 36.06 3.28 -4.51
C ASN A 90 35.20 3.44 -3.25
N ILE A 91 35.53 4.42 -2.40
CA ILE A 91 34.75 4.71 -1.20
C ILE A 91 33.37 5.25 -1.57
N SER A 92 33.29 6.17 -2.53
CA SER A 92 32.01 6.67 -3.04
C SER A 92 31.13 5.55 -3.59
N LEU A 93 31.71 4.54 -4.26
CA LEU A 93 30.96 3.35 -4.70
C LEU A 93 30.39 2.55 -3.52
N TYR A 94 31.16 2.32 -2.46
CA TYR A 94 30.66 1.63 -1.28
C TYR A 94 29.56 2.41 -0.56
N ILE A 95 29.71 3.73 -0.45
CA ILE A 95 28.69 4.61 0.12
C ILE A 95 27.39 4.54 -0.71
N HIS A 96 27.51 4.57 -2.04
CA HIS A 96 26.37 4.44 -2.96
C HIS A 96 25.67 3.08 -2.81
N ALA A 97 26.44 1.99 -2.75
CA ALA A 97 25.89 0.65 -2.51
C ALA A 97 25.21 0.52 -1.14
N GLY A 98 25.78 1.12 -0.09
CA GLY A 98 25.17 1.19 1.23
C GLY A 98 23.84 1.95 1.22
N ALA A 99 23.78 3.06 0.50
CA ALA A 99 22.56 3.85 0.36
C ALA A 99 21.45 3.08 -0.37
N TYR A 100 21.79 2.29 -1.39
CA TYR A 100 20.84 1.39 -2.04
C TYR A 100 20.16 0.44 -1.05
N ILE A 101 20.93 -0.20 -0.15
CA ILE A 101 20.40 -1.10 0.87
C ILE A 101 19.43 -0.36 1.80
N VAL A 102 19.78 0.86 2.20
CA VAL A 102 18.91 1.70 3.04
C VAL A 102 17.61 2.06 2.31
N THR A 103 17.66 2.40 1.01
CA THR A 103 16.45 2.67 0.22
C THR A 103 15.56 1.43 0.08
N VAL A 104 16.15 0.23 -0.08
CA VAL A 104 15.40 -1.03 -0.05
C VAL A 104 14.71 -1.22 1.31
N ALA A 105 15.37 -0.90 2.42
CA ALA A 105 14.75 -0.95 3.74
C ALA A 105 13.55 0.01 3.85
N PHE A 106 13.68 1.24 3.34
CA PHE A 106 12.55 2.18 3.28
C PHE A 106 11.38 1.64 2.44
N ASP A 107 11.65 1.01 1.30
CA ASP A 107 10.60 0.38 0.49
C ASP A 107 9.83 -0.70 1.28
N ARG A 108 10.55 -1.55 2.03
CA ARG A 108 9.93 -2.55 2.92
C ARG A 108 9.09 -1.91 4.03
N LEU A 109 9.59 -0.84 4.66
CA LEU A 109 8.85 -0.11 5.69
C LEU A 109 7.57 0.51 5.12
N TYR A 110 7.64 1.11 3.94
CA TYR A 110 6.46 1.65 3.26
C TYR A 110 5.48 0.55 2.85
N HIS A 111 5.96 -0.62 2.45
CA HIS A 111 5.10 -1.77 2.19
C HIS A 111 4.31 -2.20 3.42
N TYR A 112 5.00 -2.37 4.55
CA TYR A 112 4.39 -2.75 5.83
C TYR A 112 3.33 -1.73 6.30
N HIS A 113 3.67 -0.43 6.32
CA HIS A 113 2.75 0.60 6.77
C HIS A 113 1.53 0.76 5.86
N GLN A 114 1.69 0.43 4.59
CA GLN A 114 0.61 0.50 3.63
C GLN A 114 -0.36 -0.67 3.77
N ASP A 115 0.13 -1.88 4.05
CA ASP A 115 -0.76 -3.01 4.39
C ASP A 115 -1.55 -2.72 5.67
N LEU A 116 -0.93 -2.02 6.63
CA LEU A 116 -1.63 -1.50 7.80
C LEU A 116 -2.69 -0.45 7.43
N SER A 117 -2.38 0.47 6.52
CA SER A 117 -3.33 1.48 6.03
C SER A 117 -4.51 0.85 5.28
N ARG A 118 -4.25 -0.18 4.44
CA ARG A 118 -5.28 -0.98 3.76
C ARG A 118 -6.22 -1.66 4.75
N ARG A 119 -5.66 -2.28 5.79
CA ARG A 119 -6.45 -2.94 6.86
C ARG A 119 -7.33 -1.97 7.64
N ASN A 120 -6.93 -0.71 7.73
CA ASN A 120 -7.69 0.36 8.38
C ASN A 120 -8.76 1.00 7.48
N GLY A 121 -8.92 0.57 6.22
CA GLY A 121 -9.99 1.03 5.33
C GLY A 121 -9.67 2.28 4.50
N TYR A 122 -8.40 2.60 4.29
CA TYR A 122 -7.94 3.71 3.44
C TYR A 122 -7.54 3.22 2.03
N LEU A 123 -8.49 2.77 1.24
CA LEU A 123 -8.26 2.20 -0.09
C LEU A 123 -7.99 3.24 -1.18
N GLU A 124 -8.62 4.40 -1.14
CA GLU A 124 -8.43 5.45 -2.14
C GLU A 124 -7.02 6.05 -2.03
N PHE A 125 -6.60 6.32 -0.78
CA PHE A 125 -5.21 6.67 -0.48
C PHE A 125 -4.24 5.58 -0.95
N TYR A 126 -4.61 4.31 -0.76
CA TYR A 126 -3.81 3.17 -1.20
C TYR A 126 -3.59 3.15 -2.71
N ARG A 127 -4.66 3.29 -3.52
CA ARG A 127 -4.55 3.27 -4.98
C ARG A 127 -3.69 4.41 -5.49
N ARG A 128 -3.93 5.64 -5.01
CA ARG A 128 -3.21 6.83 -5.46
C ARG A 128 -1.70 6.79 -5.16
N THR A 129 -1.31 6.14 -4.07
CA THR A 129 0.08 6.16 -3.58
C THR A 129 0.89 4.90 -3.93
N ARG A 130 0.24 3.82 -4.37
CA ARG A 130 0.88 2.53 -4.70
C ARG A 130 1.99 2.67 -5.75
N ASN A 131 1.75 3.45 -6.80
CA ASN A 131 2.71 3.61 -7.90
C ASN A 131 3.83 4.58 -7.53
N LEU A 132 3.50 5.71 -6.88
CA LEU A 132 4.47 6.72 -6.45
C LEU A 132 5.56 6.15 -5.53
N ARG A 133 5.20 5.20 -4.65
CA ARG A 133 6.16 4.54 -3.75
C ARG A 133 7.22 3.72 -4.48
N ARG A 134 6.87 3.07 -5.59
CA ARG A 134 7.79 2.17 -6.29
C ARG A 134 8.83 2.92 -7.12
N ILE A 135 8.54 4.16 -7.50
CA ILE A 135 9.40 4.95 -8.39
C ILE A 135 10.80 5.17 -7.79
N PRO A 136 11.00 5.59 -6.52
CA PRO A 136 12.33 5.72 -5.91
C PRO A 136 13.20 4.47 -6.05
N LEU A 137 12.65 3.29 -5.74
CA LEU A 137 13.39 2.03 -5.83
C LEU A 137 13.74 1.69 -7.30
N ILE A 138 12.81 1.92 -8.23
CA ILE A 138 13.04 1.68 -9.66
C ILE A 138 14.12 2.62 -10.20
N VAL A 139 14.07 3.90 -9.84
CA VAL A 139 15.06 4.92 -10.26
C VAL A 139 16.45 4.52 -9.77
N ILE A 140 16.60 4.25 -8.47
CA ILE A 140 17.92 3.89 -7.92
C ILE A 140 18.40 2.53 -8.44
N SER A 141 17.51 1.57 -8.68
CA SER A 141 17.91 0.26 -9.26
C SER A 141 18.39 0.41 -10.71
N THR A 142 17.70 1.25 -11.50
CA THR A 142 18.10 1.57 -12.88
C THR A 142 19.43 2.31 -12.87
N GLY A 143 19.58 3.26 -11.94
CA GLY A 143 20.81 3.96 -11.67
C GLY A 143 22.00 3.04 -11.39
N ASN A 144 21.84 2.09 -10.48
CA ASN A 144 22.84 1.07 -10.19
C ASN A 144 23.21 0.21 -11.43
N ALA A 145 22.24 -0.11 -12.29
CA ALA A 145 22.53 -0.84 -13.53
C ALA A 145 23.39 0.00 -14.49
N ILE A 146 23.06 1.29 -14.65
CA ILE A 146 23.85 2.25 -15.44
C ILE A 146 25.24 2.41 -14.82
N LEU A 147 25.33 2.47 -13.50
CA LEU A 147 26.57 2.62 -12.75
C LEU A 147 27.53 1.45 -13.02
N VAL A 148 27.04 0.20 -12.96
CA VAL A 148 27.86 -0.98 -13.27
C VAL A 148 28.39 -0.94 -14.71
N ALA A 149 27.55 -0.57 -15.67
CA ALA A 149 27.98 -0.40 -17.06
C ALA A 149 29.04 0.71 -17.19
N MET A 150 28.83 1.84 -16.51
CA MET A 150 29.77 2.96 -16.50
C MET A 150 31.12 2.58 -15.90
N ILE A 151 31.15 1.85 -14.78
CA ILE A 151 32.39 1.36 -14.16
C ILE A 151 33.21 0.56 -15.18
N LYS A 152 32.56 -0.36 -15.92
CA LYS A 152 33.24 -1.20 -16.91
C LYS A 152 33.76 -0.40 -18.10
N LEU A 153 32.96 0.53 -18.62
CA LEU A 153 33.42 1.43 -19.69
C LEU A 153 34.60 2.29 -19.25
N LEU A 154 34.64 2.71 -17.99
CA LEU A 154 35.72 3.55 -17.46
C LEU A 154 37.02 2.77 -17.27
N GLU A 155 36.93 1.48 -16.94
CA GLU A 155 38.05 0.54 -16.87
C GLU A 155 38.62 0.26 -18.28
N ASP A 156 37.75 0.02 -19.27
CA ASP A 156 38.16 -0.32 -20.64
C ASP A 156 38.75 0.87 -21.42
N TYR A 157 38.29 2.10 -21.16
CA TYR A 157 38.63 3.31 -21.94
C TYR A 157 39.45 4.36 -21.18
N GLN A 158 40.18 3.92 -20.15
CA GLN A 158 40.78 4.70 -19.04
C GLN A 158 41.58 5.98 -19.41
N THR A 159 41.88 6.25 -20.68
CA THR A 159 42.74 7.40 -21.09
C THR A 159 42.36 8.13 -22.39
N SER A 160 41.33 7.73 -23.15
CA SER A 160 41.19 8.24 -24.53
C SER A 160 39.97 9.12 -24.82
N ILE A 161 38.92 9.10 -23.99
CA ILE A 161 37.61 9.67 -24.38
C ILE A 161 37.11 10.79 -23.45
N LEU A 162 37.46 10.78 -22.15
CA LEU A 162 36.88 11.72 -21.18
C LEU A 162 37.97 12.58 -20.51
N PRO A 163 37.92 13.93 -20.62
CA PRO A 163 38.85 14.84 -19.94
C PRO A 163 38.56 14.98 -18.43
N PHE A 164 37.60 14.21 -17.89
CA PHE A 164 37.11 14.33 -16.52
C PHE A 164 37.62 13.19 -15.63
N GLN A 165 37.86 13.49 -14.35
CA GLN A 165 38.17 12.46 -13.36
C GLN A 165 36.96 11.51 -13.15
N PRO A 166 37.19 10.19 -12.99
CA PRO A 166 36.15 9.17 -12.81
C PRO A 166 35.05 9.47 -11.79
N TRP A 167 35.40 10.15 -10.69
CA TRP A 167 34.45 10.46 -9.63
C TRP A 167 33.40 11.51 -10.05
N HIS A 168 33.70 12.37 -11.03
CA HIS A 168 32.72 13.34 -11.53
C HIS A 168 31.55 12.64 -12.23
N CYS A 169 31.81 11.56 -12.97
CA CYS A 169 30.76 10.77 -13.62
C CYS A 169 29.83 10.12 -12.57
N LEU A 170 30.42 9.59 -11.49
CA LEU A 170 29.65 9.06 -10.35
C LEU A 170 28.79 10.14 -9.69
N ALA A 171 29.38 11.30 -9.41
CA ALA A 171 28.68 12.40 -8.78
C ALA A 171 27.50 12.87 -9.63
N ILE A 172 27.71 13.11 -10.94
CA ILE A 172 26.64 13.54 -11.86
C ILE A 172 25.51 12.51 -11.93
N LEU A 173 25.84 11.22 -12.04
CA LEU A 173 24.85 10.15 -12.08
C LEU A 173 24.03 10.12 -10.77
N SER A 174 24.72 10.14 -9.62
CA SER A 174 24.09 10.18 -8.29
C SER A 174 23.17 11.39 -8.14
N THR A 175 23.62 12.59 -8.54
CA THR A 175 22.83 13.82 -8.43
C THR A 175 21.53 13.72 -9.25
N ILE A 176 21.58 13.14 -10.45
CA ILE A 176 20.39 12.94 -11.28
C ILE A 176 19.41 11.96 -10.62
N GLU A 177 19.90 10.83 -10.12
CA GLU A 177 19.08 9.84 -9.42
C GLU A 177 18.41 10.41 -8.17
N VAL A 178 19.18 11.16 -7.37
CA VAL A 178 18.71 11.85 -6.17
C VAL A 178 17.68 12.90 -6.53
N LEU A 179 17.90 13.71 -7.57
CA LEU A 179 16.97 14.75 -7.99
C LEU A 179 15.60 14.16 -8.36
N ILE A 180 15.58 13.11 -9.19
CA ILE A 180 14.35 12.43 -9.59
C ILE A 180 13.66 11.83 -8.35
N THR A 181 14.42 11.15 -7.50
CA THR A 181 13.90 10.54 -6.27
C THR A 181 13.30 11.59 -5.33
N LEU A 182 13.97 12.74 -5.16
CA LEU A 182 13.54 13.84 -4.30
C LEU A 182 12.23 14.44 -4.79
N ILE A 183 12.09 14.70 -6.10
CA ILE A 183 10.84 15.23 -6.70
C ILE A 183 9.66 14.30 -6.38
N VAL A 184 9.85 13.00 -6.56
CA VAL A 184 8.81 12.00 -6.30
C VAL A 184 8.47 11.90 -4.81
N LEU A 185 9.48 11.93 -3.93
CA LEU A 185 9.25 11.90 -2.48
C LEU A 185 8.55 13.16 -1.98
N LEU A 186 8.88 14.34 -2.51
CA LEU A 186 8.18 15.59 -2.20
C LEU A 186 6.72 15.53 -2.66
N TRP A 187 6.47 15.02 -3.87
CA TRP A 187 5.10 14.85 -4.34
C TRP A 187 4.30 13.89 -3.45
N TYR A 188 4.91 12.77 -3.06
CA TYR A 188 4.30 11.82 -2.13
C TYR A 188 4.05 12.42 -0.75
N LEU A 189 4.97 13.26 -0.25
CA LEU A 189 4.81 14.00 1.00
C LEU A 189 3.61 14.95 0.93
N VAL A 190 3.47 15.73 -0.14
CA VAL A 190 2.34 16.65 -0.33
C VAL A 190 1.01 15.91 -0.29
N ILE A 191 0.90 14.77 -0.98
CA ILE A 191 -0.31 13.93 -0.97
C ILE A 191 -0.63 13.47 0.46
N THR A 192 0.38 13.02 1.20
CA THR A 192 0.21 12.51 2.56
C THR A 192 -0.13 13.62 3.57
N ILE A 193 0.45 14.81 3.42
CA ILE A 193 0.12 15.98 4.24
C ILE A 193 -1.31 16.44 3.94
N LYS A 194 -1.69 16.53 2.66
CA LYS A 194 -3.06 16.88 2.26
C LYS A 194 -4.07 15.93 2.88
N PHE A 195 -3.81 14.62 2.77
CA PHE A 195 -4.64 13.59 3.39
C PHE A 195 -4.74 13.73 4.93
N ASN A 196 -3.61 13.96 5.60
CA ASN A 196 -3.59 14.15 7.06
C ASN A 196 -4.25 15.48 7.50
N LYS A 197 -4.23 16.52 6.66
CA LYS A 197 -4.88 17.81 6.91
C LYS A 197 -6.39 17.71 6.74
N GLU A 198 -6.84 16.97 5.73
CA GLU A 198 -8.26 16.74 5.43
C GLU A 198 -8.94 15.82 6.46
N ARG A 199 -8.19 15.22 7.40
CA ARG A 199 -8.69 14.25 8.39
C ARG A 199 -9.62 13.23 7.75
N ALA A 200 -9.25 12.75 6.56
CA ALA A 200 -10.10 11.88 5.76
C ALA A 200 -10.54 10.69 6.62
N TYR A 201 -11.87 10.54 6.73
CA TYR A 201 -12.48 9.42 7.40
C TYR A 201 -12.18 8.13 6.63
N PRO A 202 -12.25 6.95 7.27
CA PRO A 202 -12.15 5.68 6.56
C PRO A 202 -13.14 5.65 5.39
N ASP A 203 -12.71 5.21 4.20
CA ASP A 203 -13.47 5.36 2.95
C ASP A 203 -14.88 4.73 3.04
N ALA A 204 -15.05 3.70 3.86
CA ALA A 204 -16.33 3.06 4.16
C ALA A 204 -17.39 4.03 4.74
N ARG A 205 -16.99 5.02 5.56
CA ARG A 205 -17.91 6.04 6.08
C ARG A 205 -18.16 7.18 5.11
N GLN A 206 -17.22 7.45 4.22
CA GLN A 206 -17.37 8.51 3.24
C GLN A 206 -18.43 8.12 2.20
N ASP A 207 -18.48 6.85 1.80
CA ASP A 207 -19.55 6.28 0.98
C ASP A 207 -20.91 6.24 1.72
N ASP A 208 -20.95 6.02 3.04
CA ASP A 208 -22.20 6.14 3.83
C ASP A 208 -22.72 7.58 3.91
N ILE A 209 -21.83 8.57 4.07
CA ILE A 209 -22.20 9.99 4.12
C ILE A 209 -22.63 10.48 2.74
N LEU A 210 -21.89 10.12 1.67
CA LEU A 210 -22.24 10.45 0.30
C LEU A 210 -23.51 9.75 -0.14
N SER A 211 -23.70 8.47 0.18
CA SER A 211 -24.95 7.76 -0.12
C SER A 211 -26.12 8.34 0.67
N THR A 212 -25.96 8.70 1.95
CA THR A 212 -27.02 9.38 2.72
C THR A 212 -27.34 10.76 2.11
N PHE A 213 -26.34 11.50 1.64
CA PHE A 213 -26.51 12.81 1.00
C PHE A 213 -27.15 12.70 -0.40
N VAL A 214 -26.70 11.74 -1.21
CA VAL A 214 -27.27 11.44 -2.52
C VAL A 214 -28.68 10.89 -2.35
N THR A 215 -28.95 9.93 -1.47
CA THR A 215 -30.31 9.42 -1.22
C THR A 215 -31.25 10.50 -0.68
N SER A 216 -30.76 11.48 0.10
CA SER A 216 -31.56 12.64 0.53
C SER A 216 -31.75 13.71 -0.55
N GLN A 217 -30.88 13.79 -1.56
CA GLN A 217 -31.04 14.69 -2.70
C GLN A 217 -31.74 14.06 -3.92
N THR A 218 -31.65 12.74 -4.09
CA THR A 218 -32.15 11.99 -5.25
C THR A 218 -33.53 11.38 -5.01
N SER A 219 -34.23 11.81 -3.94
CA SER A 219 -35.67 11.60 -3.79
C SER A 219 -36.52 12.38 -4.81
N ALA A 220 -35.88 13.00 -5.81
CA ALA A 220 -36.52 13.50 -7.02
C ALA A 220 -35.78 12.93 -8.24
N ASN A 221 -36.42 11.95 -8.90
CA ASN A 221 -36.25 11.53 -10.29
C ASN A 221 -35.06 12.14 -11.07
N GLU A 222 -34.00 11.37 -11.27
CA GLU A 222 -33.18 11.50 -12.49
C GLU A 222 -32.42 10.19 -12.75
N ILE A 223 -32.92 9.44 -13.73
CA ILE A 223 -32.22 8.28 -14.31
C ILE A 223 -31.08 8.85 -15.16
N GLY A 224 -29.93 9.07 -14.53
CA GLY A 224 -28.73 9.65 -15.15
C GLY A 224 -27.81 8.59 -15.76
N TYR A 225 -27.34 8.87 -16.97
CA TYR A 225 -26.34 8.15 -17.75
C TYR A 225 -25.20 7.54 -16.89
N ARG A 226 -25.05 6.21 -16.91
CA ARG A 226 -23.95 5.51 -16.23
C ARG A 226 -22.71 5.60 -17.11
N ASP A 227 -21.78 6.46 -16.71
CA ASP A 227 -20.46 6.56 -17.33
C ASP A 227 -19.71 5.22 -17.19
N GLU A 228 -19.04 4.73 -18.24
CA GLU A 228 -18.29 3.46 -18.19
C GLU A 228 -17.25 3.49 -17.07
N THR A 229 -16.62 4.65 -16.85
CA THR A 229 -15.71 4.95 -15.75
C THR A 229 -16.34 4.73 -14.37
N TYR A 230 -17.63 5.02 -14.20
CA TYR A 230 -18.34 4.76 -12.95
C TYR A 230 -18.52 3.26 -12.72
N THR A 231 -18.87 2.51 -13.76
CA THR A 231 -19.03 1.05 -13.65
C THR A 231 -17.70 0.34 -13.39
N GLU A 232 -16.60 0.78 -14.01
CA GLU A 232 -15.25 0.27 -13.74
C GLU A 232 -14.82 0.56 -12.31
N ASN A 233 -15.05 1.79 -11.83
CA ASN A 233 -14.76 2.16 -10.44
C ASN A 233 -15.58 1.36 -9.43
N VAL A 234 -16.87 1.09 -9.71
CA VAL A 234 -17.73 0.26 -8.86
C VAL A 234 -17.27 -1.19 -8.86
N LEU A 235 -16.92 -1.73 -10.04
CA LEU A 235 -16.41 -3.09 -10.18
C LEU A 235 -15.06 -3.26 -9.46
N GLU A 236 -14.15 -2.30 -9.59
CA GLU A 236 -12.87 -2.29 -8.88
C GLU A 236 -13.08 -2.21 -7.37
N LYS A 237 -14.00 -1.34 -6.90
CA LYS A 237 -14.38 -1.25 -5.48
C LYS A 237 -14.99 -2.56 -4.95
N GLN A 238 -15.85 -3.23 -5.72
CA GLN A 238 -16.42 -4.53 -5.32
C GLN A 238 -15.37 -5.62 -5.27
N GLY A 239 -14.46 -5.66 -6.25
CA GLY A 239 -13.33 -6.58 -6.26
C GLY A 239 -12.44 -6.40 -5.04
N ASP A 240 -12.15 -5.15 -4.68
CA ASP A 240 -11.41 -4.78 -3.48
C ASP A 240 -12.10 -5.22 -2.18
N LEU A 241 -13.42 -4.99 -2.07
CA LEU A 241 -14.22 -5.40 -0.90
C LEU A 241 -14.23 -6.92 -0.72
N ILE A 242 -14.45 -7.68 -1.80
CA ILE A 242 -14.40 -9.15 -1.77
C ILE A 242 -13.03 -9.61 -1.28
N ARG A 243 -11.96 -8.99 -1.78
CA ARG A 243 -10.59 -9.30 -1.37
C ARG A 243 -10.36 -9.02 0.11
N TYR A 244 -10.83 -7.87 0.60
CA TYR A 244 -10.74 -7.49 2.01
C TYR A 244 -11.52 -8.47 2.91
N LEU A 245 -12.76 -8.80 2.54
CA LEU A 245 -13.60 -9.74 3.30
C LEU A 245 -12.99 -11.14 3.32
N ARG A 246 -12.43 -11.60 2.20
CA ARG A 246 -11.69 -12.87 2.13
C ARG A 246 -10.46 -12.87 3.05
N GLU A 247 -9.66 -11.82 3.03
CA GLU A 247 -8.49 -11.68 3.92
C GLU A 247 -8.92 -11.69 5.40
N ARG A 248 -10.06 -11.06 5.73
CA ARG A 248 -10.64 -11.08 7.09
C ARG A 248 -11.16 -12.46 7.49
N ASN A 249 -11.86 -13.16 6.60
CA ASN A 249 -12.34 -14.51 6.86
C ASN A 249 -11.18 -15.49 7.05
N ASP A 250 -10.14 -15.41 6.21
CA ASP A 250 -8.93 -16.24 6.34
C ASP A 250 -8.22 -15.98 7.68
N HIS A 251 -8.14 -14.71 8.09
CA HIS A 251 -7.57 -14.32 9.38
C HIS A 251 -8.40 -14.86 10.55
N LEU A 252 -9.73 -14.73 10.49
CA LEU A 252 -10.63 -15.24 11.52
C LEU A 252 -10.57 -16.76 11.61
N ALA A 253 -10.54 -17.46 10.48
CA ALA A 253 -10.37 -18.91 10.42
C ALA A 253 -9.06 -19.36 11.10
N ARG A 254 -7.95 -18.66 10.86
CA ARG A 254 -6.66 -18.93 11.53
C ARG A 254 -6.77 -18.76 13.04
N LEU A 255 -7.40 -17.69 13.52
CA LEU A 255 -7.61 -17.46 14.95
C LEU A 255 -8.47 -18.58 15.58
N VAL A 256 -9.57 -18.96 14.91
CA VAL A 256 -10.44 -20.06 15.37
C VAL A 256 -9.65 -21.38 15.46
N HIS A 257 -8.83 -21.70 14.47
CA HIS A 257 -7.96 -22.88 14.51
C HIS A 257 -6.95 -22.82 15.66
N GLN A 258 -6.33 -21.67 15.91
CA GLN A 258 -5.39 -21.48 17.02
C GLN A 258 -6.07 -21.66 18.38
N PHE A 259 -7.24 -21.05 18.59
CA PHE A 259 -7.99 -21.20 19.84
C PHE A 259 -8.47 -22.64 20.05
N LYS A 260 -8.92 -23.32 18.98
CA LYS A 260 -9.30 -24.74 19.05
C LYS A 260 -8.11 -25.63 19.44
N GLN A 261 -6.92 -25.35 18.91
CA GLN A 261 -5.69 -26.07 19.29
C GLN A 261 -5.33 -25.85 20.77
N GLN A 262 -5.44 -24.62 21.27
CA GLN A 262 -5.18 -24.31 22.67
C GLN A 262 -6.18 -25.00 23.62
N LEU A 263 -7.46 -25.03 23.26
CA LEU A 263 -8.50 -25.74 24.03
C LEU A 263 -8.24 -27.25 24.10
N ASN A 264 -7.87 -27.87 22.97
CA ASN A 264 -7.55 -29.30 22.95
C ASN A 264 -6.35 -29.65 23.84
N LEU A 265 -5.34 -28.78 23.92
CA LEU A 265 -4.18 -28.99 24.78
C LEU A 265 -4.53 -28.88 26.27
N GLN A 266 -5.47 -27.99 26.63
CA GLN A 266 -5.96 -27.87 28.01
C GLN A 266 -6.85 -29.03 28.46
N GLN A 267 -7.55 -29.70 27.53
CA GLN A 267 -8.36 -30.89 27.85
C GLN A 267 -7.52 -32.17 28.04
N THR A 268 -6.25 -32.16 27.63
CA THR A 268 -5.33 -33.31 27.75
C THR A 268 -4.39 -33.26 28.96
N THR A 269 -4.48 -32.21 29.78
CA THR A 269 -3.79 -32.06 31.07
C THR A 269 -4.78 -32.14 32.22
#